data_AF-A0A2R7Y7S7-F1
#
_entry.id   AF-A0A2R7Y7S7-F1
#
_cell.length_a   1.000
_cell.length_b   1.000
_cell.length_c   1.000
_cell.angle_alpha   90.00
_cell.angle_beta   90.00
_cell.angle_gamma   90.00
#
_symmetry.space_group_name_H-M   'P 1'
#
loop_
_entity.id
_entity.type
_entity.pdbx_description
1 polymer ?
#
loop_
_entity_poly.entity_id
_entity_poly.type
_entity_poly.pdbx_seq_one_letter_code
_entity_poly.pdbx_strand_id
1 'polypeptide(L)' 'MGLRIVTFKVDEDLLSKLDELALKLGLTRSEVIRLALLNYISQENKFLKKPGIKVKHVVLT' A
#
# COMPACT_ATOMS: atom_id res chain seq x y z
N MET A 1 -6.94 4.32 19.17
CA MET A 1 -7.47 4.29 17.79
C MET A 1 -8.24 3.00 17.60
N GLY A 2 -9.47 3.05 17.06
CA GLY A 2 -10.37 1.90 16.97
C GLY A 2 -10.29 1.16 15.63
N LEU A 3 -10.68 -0.11 15.62
CA LEU A 3 -10.92 -0.88 14.39
C LEU A 3 -12.26 -0.46 13.79
N ARG A 4 -12.31 -0.28 12.47
CA ARG A 4 -13.54 -0.07 11.70
C ARG A 4 -13.68 -1.17 10.66
N ILE A 5 -14.91 -1.66 10.48
CA ILE A 5 -15.24 -2.62 9.43
C ILE A 5 -15.45 -1.84 8.13
N VAL A 6 -14.84 -2.31 7.06
CA VAL A 6 -14.97 -1.75 5.72
C VAL A 6 -15.37 -2.87 4.78
N THR A 7 -16.38 -2.62 3.94
CA THR A 7 -16.80 -3.57 2.89
C THR A 7 -16.40 -2.99 1.54
N PHE A 8 -15.79 -3.80 0.68
CA PHE A 8 -15.42 -3.41 -0.68
C PHE A 8 -15.73 -4.56 -1.65
N LYS A 9 -15.90 -4.20 -2.93
CA LYS A 9 -16.10 -5.18 -4.00
C LYS A 9 -14.74 -5.68 -4.49
N VAL A 10 -14.64 -6.97 -4.77
CA VAL A 10 -13.42 -7.61 -5.28
C VAL A 10 -13.80 -8.76 -6.20
N ASP A 11 -13.02 -8.98 -7.25
CA ASP A 11 -13.16 -10.14 -8.12
C ASP A 11 -12.91 -11.45 -7.35
N GLU A 12 -13.66 -12.50 -7.68
CA GLU A 12 -13.58 -13.79 -7.00
C GLU A 12 -12.18 -14.40 -7.10
N ASP A 13 -11.55 -14.34 -8.28
CA ASP A 13 -10.18 -14.83 -8.49
C ASP A 13 -9.15 -14.14 -7.59
N LEU A 14 -9.32 -12.84 -7.34
CA LEU A 14 -8.42 -12.09 -6.47
C LEU A 14 -8.66 -12.46 -5.00
N LEU A 15 -9.92 -12.65 -4.61
CA LEU A 15 -10.27 -13.10 -3.27
C LEU A 15 -9.67 -14.49 -2.98
N SER A 16 -9.77 -15.43 -3.92
CA SER A 16 -9.16 -16.77 -3.77
C SER A 16 -7.66 -16.70 -3.57
N LYS A 17 -6.94 -15.92 -4.39
CA LYS A 17 -5.49 -15.72 -4.24
C LYS A 17 -5.12 -15.09 -2.90
N LEU A 18 -5.93 -14.16 -2.42
CA LEU A 18 -5.74 -13.53 -1.12
C LEU A 18 -5.90 -14.55 0.02
N ASP A 19 -6.93 -15.40 -0.05
CA ASP A 19 -7.17 -16.47 0.91
C ASP A 19 -6.03 -17.50 0.91
N GLU A 20 -5.55 -17.93 -0.27
CA GLU A 20 -4.39 -18.82 -0.40
C GLU A 20 -3.12 -18.21 0.22
N LEU A 21 -2.89 -16.91 -0.01
CA LEU A 21 -1.76 -16.19 0.55
C LEU A 21 -1.88 -16.04 2.07
N ALA A 22 -3.08 -15.80 2.59
CA ALA A 22 -3.36 -15.75 4.02
C ALA A 22 -3.05 -17.10 4.68
N LEU A 23 -3.50 -18.21 4.09
CA LEU A 23 -3.20 -19.56 4.55
C LEU A 23 -1.70 -19.85 4.54
N LYS A 24 -1.02 -19.51 3.44
CA LYS A 24 0.43 -19.73 3.29
C LYS A 24 1.26 -18.98 4.33
N LEU A 25 0.81 -17.79 4.74
CA LEU A 25 1.50 -16.96 5.73
C LEU A 25 1.01 -17.20 7.17
N GLY A 26 -0.03 -18.02 7.37
CA GLY A 26 -0.66 -18.22 8.68
C GLY A 26 -1.31 -16.95 9.24
N LEU A 27 -1.76 -16.04 8.36
CA LEU A 27 -2.35 -14.76 8.73
C LEU A 27 -3.86 -14.76 8.44
N THR A 28 -4.59 -13.85 9.09
CA THR A 28 -5.98 -13.60 8.72
C THR A 28 -6.06 -12.76 7.44
N ARG A 29 -7.14 -12.92 6.66
CA ARG A 29 -7.42 -12.06 5.49
C ARG A 29 -7.28 -10.57 5.80
N SER A 30 -7.84 -10.15 6.94
CA SER A 30 -7.81 -8.75 7.38
C SER A 30 -6.39 -8.24 7.62
N GLU A 31 -5.49 -9.08 8.10
CA GLU A 31 -4.07 -8.74 8.25
C GLU A 31 -3.37 -8.63 6.91
N VAL A 32 -3.61 -9.58 6.01
CA VAL A 32 -3.04 -9.54 4.65
C VAL A 32 -3.48 -8.26 3.92
N ILE A 33 -4.77 -7.94 3.95
CA ILE A 33 -5.31 -6.71 3.35
C ILE A 33 -4.66 -5.48 3.99
N ARG A 34 -4.51 -5.46 5.32
CA ARG A 34 -3.87 -4.34 6.03
C ARG A 34 -2.42 -4.16 5.61
N LEU A 35 -1.65 -5.24 5.51
CA LEU A 35 -0.25 -5.20 5.07
C LEU A 35 -0.15 -4.71 3.62
N ALA A 36 -1.04 -5.19 2.74
CA ALA A 36 -1.10 -4.74 1.35
C ALA A 36 -1.40 -3.25 1.25
N LEU A 37 -2.39 -2.74 2.00
CA LEU A 37 -2.73 -1.32 2.04
C LEU A 37 -1.58 -0.48 2.60
N LEU A 38 -0.94 -0.90 3.69
CA LEU A 38 0.22 -0.20 4.25
C LEU A 38 1.39 -0.15 3.27
N ASN A 39 1.68 -1.26 2.60
CA ASN A 39 2.73 -1.33 1.58
C ASN A 39 2.40 -0.40 0.41
N TYR A 40 1.16 -0.42 -0.09
CA TYR A 40 0.72 0.42 -1.20
C TYR A 40 0.84 1.91 -0.84
N ILE A 41 0.31 2.33 0.32
CA ILE A 41 0.40 3.71 0.81
C ILE A 41 1.86 4.13 1.03
N SER A 42 2.70 3.24 1.57
CA SER A 42 4.13 3.52 1.79
C SER A 42 4.88 3.73 0.47
N GLN A 43 4.56 2.94 -0.56
CA GLN A 43 5.15 3.09 -1.90
C GLN A 43 4.71 4.39 -2.58
N GLU A 44 3.44 4.79 -2.46
CA GLU A 44 2.98 6.09 -2.95
C GLU A 44 3.67 7.26 -2.24
N ASN A 45 3.84 7.19 -0.91
CA ASN A 45 4.57 8.21 -0.17
C ASN A 45 6.05 8.31 -0.59
N LYS A 46 6.66 7.21 -1.03
CA LYS A 46 8.00 7.21 -1.60
C LYS A 46 8.04 7.91 -2.96
N PHE A 47 6.97 7.83 -3.75
CA PHE A 47 6.82 8.52 -5.03
C PHE A 47 6.49 10.02 -4.86
N LEU A 48 5.79 10.39 -3.77
CA LEU A 48 5.51 11.78 -3.42
C LEU A 48 6.72 12.49 -2.77
N LYS A 49 7.69 11.75 -2.24
CA LYS A 49 9.05 12.26 -1.97
C LYS A 49 9.82 12.37 -3.29
N LYS A 50 9.44 13.33 -4.15
CA LYS A 50 10.36 13.79 -5.20
C LYS A 50 11.72 14.07 -4.54
N PRO A 51 12.86 13.63 -5.10
CA PRO A 51 14.14 14.16 -4.65
C PRO A 51 14.07 15.66 -4.85
N GLY A 52 14.08 16.43 -3.76
CA GLY A 52 14.09 17.88 -3.84
C GLY A 52 15.28 18.29 -4.70
N ILE A 53 15.01 18.83 -5.89
CA ILE A 53 16.03 19.39 -6.76
C ILE A 53 16.65 20.55 -5.96
N LYS A 54 17.83 20.33 -5.36
CA LYS A 54 18.64 21.40 -4.79
C LYS A 54 19.32 22.10 -5.94
N VAL A 55 18.67 23.13 -6.49
CA VAL A 55 19.31 24.02 -7.46
C VAL A 55 20.45 24.74 -6.74
N LYS A 56 21.71 24.41 -7.08
CA LYS A 56 22.89 24.99 -6.43
C LYS A 56 23.28 26.35 -7.00
N HIS A 57 22.89 26.69 -8.23
CA HIS A 57 23.14 27.98 -8.88
C HIS A 57 22.03 28.26 -9.89
N VAL A 58 21.47 29.48 -9.85
CA VAL A 58 20.62 30.03 -10.91
C VAL A 58 21.39 31.19 -11.52
N VAL A 59 21.76 31.06 -12.80
CA VAL A 59 22.29 32.19 -13.58
C VAL A 59 21.09 32.86 -14.24
N LEU A 60 20.81 34.10 -13.85
CA LEU A 60 19.88 34.97 -14.57
C LEU A 60 20.73 35.75 -15.58
N THR A 61 20.57 35.46 -16.87
CA THR A 61 21.11 36.26 -17.98
C THR A 61 19.94 36.96 -18.65
#